data_AF-A0A843H1S2-F1
#
_entry.id   AF-A0A843H1S2-F1
#
_cell.length_a   1.000
_cell.length_b   1.000
_cell.length_c   1.000
_cell.angle_alpha   90.00
_cell.angle_beta   90.00
_cell.angle_gamma   90.00
#
_symmetry.space_group_name_H-M   'P 1'
#
loop_
_entity.id
_entity.type
_entity.pdbx_description
1 polymer ?
#
loop_
_entity_poly.entity_id
_entity_poly.type
_entity_poly.pdbx_seq_one_letter_code
_entity_poly.pdbx_strand_id
1 'polypeptide(L)'
;MAEEKTEIENKSNRMSKTEYYLAIALAVSKRSTCLKRRYGAVIVNNDEIISTGYNGNPRGEENCCDRGTCQRMNLPSNSGNYNDCFSVHAEQNAMISARRKDMLGATIYLA
;
A
#
# COMPACT_ATOMS: atom_id res chain seq x y z
N MET A 1 -17.82 -51.75 14.56
CA MET A 1 -16.36 -51.52 14.47
C MET A 1 -16.20 -50.52 13.33
N ALA A 2 -16.35 -49.19 13.50
CA ALA A 2 -15.69 -48.27 14.44
C ALA A 2 -14.18 -48.57 14.44
N GLU A 3 -13.25 -47.72 14.01
CA GLU A 3 -13.18 -46.29 13.70
C GLU A 3 -12.24 -46.12 12.48
N GLU A 4 -12.36 -45.10 11.63
CA GLU A 4 -11.47 -43.94 11.72
C GLU A 4 -12.16 -42.71 11.13
N LYS A 5 -12.70 -41.88 12.03
CA LYS A 5 -13.19 -40.55 11.71
C LYS A 5 -12.00 -39.59 11.65
N THR A 6 -12.06 -38.69 10.66
CA THR A 6 -11.62 -37.30 10.73
C THR A 6 -10.13 -37.04 10.93
N GLU A 7 -9.38 -37.03 9.82
CA GLU A 7 -8.30 -36.06 9.70
C GLU A 7 -8.91 -34.66 9.71
N ILE A 8 -8.43 -33.86 10.63
CA ILE A 8 -9.01 -32.60 11.08
C ILE A 8 -8.87 -31.54 9.97
N GLU A 9 -9.91 -31.36 9.15
CA GLU A 9 -10.15 -30.11 8.39
C GLU A 9 -10.55 -28.99 9.35
N ASN A 10 -9.61 -28.58 10.22
CA ASN A 10 -9.68 -27.32 10.95
C ASN A 10 -8.33 -26.60 10.87
N LYS A 11 -7.91 -26.30 9.64
CA LYS A 11 -7.06 -25.13 9.43
C LYS A 11 -7.97 -23.93 9.70
N SER A 12 -7.87 -23.37 10.91
CA SER A 12 -8.49 -22.10 11.29
C SER A 12 -8.58 -21.15 10.10
N ASN A 13 -9.78 -20.66 9.75
CA ASN A 13 -10.05 -19.67 8.69
C ASN A 13 -9.46 -18.27 9.02
N ARG A 14 -8.36 -18.24 9.77
CA ARG A 14 -7.66 -17.05 10.21
C ARG A 14 -6.66 -16.68 9.13
N MET A 15 -6.84 -15.50 8.57
CA MET A 15 -5.93 -14.87 7.63
C MET A 15 -4.49 -14.88 8.17
N SER A 16 -3.52 -15.19 7.30
CA SER A 16 -2.10 -15.07 7.65
C SER A 16 -1.72 -13.60 7.85
N LYS A 17 -0.62 -13.35 8.55
CA LYS A 17 -0.13 -11.98 8.78
C LYS A 17 0.19 -11.25 7.47
N THR A 18 0.82 -11.94 6.52
CA THR A 18 1.12 -11.36 5.20
C THR A 18 -0.15 -10.96 4.46
N GLU A 19 -1.16 -11.83 4.42
CA GLU A 19 -2.45 -11.51 3.79
C GLU A 19 -3.14 -10.34 4.50
N TYR A 20 -3.06 -10.28 5.83
CA TYR A 20 -3.59 -9.17 6.64
C TYR A 20 -2.95 -7.83 6.27
N TYR A 21 -1.62 -7.77 6.23
CA TYR A 21 -0.91 -6.53 5.89
C TYR A 21 -1.11 -6.12 4.41
N LEU A 22 -1.17 -7.08 3.49
CA LEU A 22 -1.51 -6.81 2.08
C LEU A 22 -2.95 -6.33 1.92
N ALA A 23 -3.90 -6.89 2.67
CA ALA A 23 -5.29 -6.43 2.66
C ALA A 23 -5.42 -4.98 3.18
N ILE A 24 -4.62 -4.62 4.21
CA ILE A 24 -4.56 -3.24 4.69
C ILE A 24 -3.92 -2.33 3.65
N ALA A 25 -2.82 -2.73 3.02
CA ALA A 25 -2.20 -1.95 1.94
C ALA A 25 -3.21 -1.69 0.80
N LEU A 26 -4.01 -2.69 0.43
CA LEU A 26 -5.07 -2.55 -0.55
C LEU A 26 -6.19 -1.62 -0.08
N ALA A 27 -6.55 -1.63 1.21
CA ALA A 27 -7.51 -0.67 1.76
C ALA A 27 -6.95 0.76 1.74
N VAL A 28 -5.66 0.94 2.07
CA VAL A 28 -4.97 2.22 2.02
C VAL A 28 -4.90 2.76 0.59
N SER A 29 -4.66 1.92 -0.41
CA SER A 29 -4.60 2.33 -1.82
C SER A 29 -5.91 2.93 -2.33
N LYS A 30 -7.05 2.57 -1.72
CA LYS A 30 -8.36 3.17 -2.03
C LYS A 30 -8.46 4.65 -1.66
N ARG A 31 -7.56 5.19 -0.84
CA ARG A 31 -7.45 6.64 -0.58
C ARG A 31 -6.58 7.40 -1.59
N SER A 32 -5.92 6.71 -2.53
CA SER A 32 -5.13 7.34 -3.59
C SER A 32 -5.91 8.40 -4.35
N THR A 33 -5.25 9.49 -4.66
CA THR A 33 -5.81 10.60 -5.45
C THR A 33 -5.29 10.62 -6.89
N CYS A 34 -4.47 9.64 -7.25
CA CYS A 34 -3.97 9.47 -8.61
C CYS A 34 -5.04 8.83 -9.51
N LEU A 35 -5.15 9.34 -10.74
CA LEU A 35 -6.07 8.82 -11.77
C LEU A 35 -5.52 7.59 -12.51
N LYS A 36 -4.20 7.41 -12.55
CA LYS A 36 -3.54 6.37 -13.36
C LYS A 36 -3.28 5.08 -12.57
N ARG A 37 -2.78 5.19 -11.35
CA ARG A 37 -2.40 4.03 -10.51
C ARG A 37 -2.72 4.32 -9.06
N ARG A 38 -3.28 3.35 -8.35
CA ARG A 38 -3.68 3.49 -6.95
C ARG A 38 -2.86 2.53 -6.12
N TYR A 39 -1.84 3.06 -5.46
CA TYR A 39 -0.94 2.28 -4.62
C TYR A 39 -1.18 2.57 -3.14
N GLY A 40 -0.98 1.54 -2.32
CA GLY A 40 -1.00 1.63 -0.87
C GLY A 40 0.18 0.89 -0.27
N ALA A 41 0.74 1.46 0.79
CA ALA A 41 1.93 0.98 1.46
C ALA A 41 1.68 0.90 2.96
N VAL A 42 2.19 -0.16 3.59
CA VAL A 42 2.14 -0.37 5.05
C VAL A 42 3.52 -0.79 5.52
N ILE A 43 4.10 -0.07 6.48
CA ILE A 43 5.37 -0.44 7.12
C ILE A 43 5.06 -1.11 8.44
N VAL A 44 5.59 -2.32 8.63
CA VAL A 44 5.35 -3.16 9.80
C VAL A 44 6.69 -3.47 10.47
N ASN A 45 6.77 -3.28 11.78
CA ASN A 45 7.92 -3.68 12.59
C ASN A 45 7.42 -4.41 13.83
N ASN A 46 8.02 -5.56 14.16
CA ASN A 46 7.61 -6.38 15.31
C ASN A 46 6.10 -6.68 15.38
N ASP A 47 5.48 -6.96 14.23
CA ASP A 47 4.03 -7.21 14.10
C ASP A 47 3.13 -5.99 14.39
N GLU A 48 3.70 -4.79 14.41
CA GLU A 48 2.96 -3.54 14.59
C GLU A 48 3.06 -2.67 13.33
N ILE A 49 1.93 -2.08 12.93
CA ILE A 49 1.91 -1.12 11.83
C ILE A 49 2.47 0.20 12.33
N ILE A 50 3.61 0.59 11.77
CA ILE A 50 4.34 1.82 12.14
C ILE A 50 3.80 3.01 11.34
N SER A 51 3.51 2.80 10.06
CA SER A 51 2.94 3.82 9.19
C SER A 51 2.26 3.24 7.96
N THR A 52 1.45 4.08 7.32
CA THR A 52 0.79 3.79 6.05
C THR A 52 0.97 4.95 5.09
N GLY A 53 0.93 4.68 3.79
CA GLY A 53 0.96 5.71 2.76
C GLY A 53 0.19 5.29 1.52
N TYR A 54 -0.43 6.24 0.84
CA TYR A 54 -0.99 6.07 -0.49
C TYR A 54 -0.37 7.11 -1.42
N ASN A 55 -0.39 6.86 -2.73
CA ASN A 55 0.17 7.82 -3.68
C ASN A 55 -0.80 8.98 -3.95
N GLY A 56 -0.26 10.21 -3.97
CA GLY A 56 -1.03 11.44 -4.13
C GLY A 56 -0.11 12.65 -4.14
N ASN A 57 -0.64 13.84 -4.48
CA ASN A 57 0.18 15.05 -4.52
C ASN A 57 0.60 15.49 -3.10
N PRO A 58 1.66 16.30 -2.96
CA PRO A 58 2.07 16.85 -1.67
C PRO A 58 0.90 17.52 -0.93
N ARG A 59 0.96 17.51 0.41
CA ARG A 59 -0.10 18.13 1.22
C ARG A 59 -0.21 19.61 0.88
N GLY A 60 -1.44 20.07 0.64
CA GLY A 60 -1.74 21.46 0.27
C GLY A 60 -1.80 21.69 -1.24
N GLU A 61 -1.32 20.74 -2.05
CA GLU A 61 -1.43 20.81 -3.51
C GLU A 61 -2.71 20.12 -4.01
N GLU A 62 -3.19 20.61 -5.14
CA GLU A 62 -4.34 20.04 -5.85
C GLU A 62 -4.00 18.65 -6.39
N ASN A 63 -4.89 17.66 -6.18
CA ASN A 63 -4.64 16.30 -6.66
C ASN A 63 -5.05 16.08 -8.12
N CYS A 64 -4.59 14.98 -8.71
CA CYS A 64 -5.03 14.56 -10.04
C CYS A 64 -6.56 14.37 -10.10
N CYS A 65 -7.17 13.79 -9.06
CA CYS A 65 -8.63 13.62 -9.00
C CYS A 65 -9.40 14.95 -8.86
N ASP A 66 -8.81 15.94 -8.21
CA ASP A 66 -9.42 17.27 -8.03
C ASP A 66 -9.41 18.03 -9.37
N ARG A 67 -8.29 17.92 -10.11
CA ARG A 67 -8.11 18.47 -11.47
C ARG A 67 -8.88 17.75 -12.57
N GLY A 68 -9.26 16.50 -12.33
CA GLY A 68 -9.78 15.59 -13.34
C GLY A 68 -8.79 15.23 -14.47
N THR A 69 -7.49 15.57 -14.35
CA THR A 69 -6.49 15.38 -15.41
C THR A 69 -5.15 14.87 -14.86
N CYS A 70 -4.41 14.14 -15.70
CA CYS A 70 -3.06 13.65 -15.40
C CYS A 70 -2.20 13.73 -16.67
N GLN A 71 -1.05 14.39 -16.61
CA GLN A 71 -0.13 14.52 -17.77
C GLN A 71 0.40 13.15 -18.24
N ARG A 72 0.46 12.18 -17.32
CA ARG A 72 0.93 10.83 -17.61
C ARG A 72 -0.17 9.88 -18.06
N MET A 73 -1.44 10.33 -18.19
CA MET A 73 -2.58 9.44 -18.41
C MET A 73 -2.35 8.49 -19.59
N ASN A 74 -1.92 9.04 -20.73
CA ASN A 74 -1.73 8.33 -21.99
C ASN A 74 -0.27 7.93 -22.26
N LEU A 75 0.65 8.18 -21.32
CA LEU A 75 2.05 7.77 -21.46
C LEU A 75 2.23 6.29 -21.04
N PRO A 76 3.08 5.52 -21.76
CA PRO A 76 3.46 4.17 -21.33
C PRO A 76 4.02 4.11 -19.92
N SER A 77 3.95 2.93 -19.29
CA SER A 77 4.68 2.64 -18.06
C SER A 77 6.19 2.91 -18.27
N ASN A 78 6.86 3.46 -17.26
CA ASN A 78 8.30 3.75 -17.28
C ASN A 78 8.76 4.66 -18.45
N SER A 79 7.86 5.51 -18.95
CA SER A 79 8.16 6.54 -19.95
C SER A 79 7.94 7.95 -19.40
N GLY A 80 8.29 8.97 -20.18
CA GLY A 80 8.17 10.38 -19.80
C GLY A 80 9.31 10.87 -18.89
N ASN A 81 9.18 12.10 -18.43
CA ASN A 81 10.14 12.77 -17.57
C ASN A 81 9.67 12.74 -16.10
N TYR A 82 10.61 12.95 -15.17
CA TYR A 82 10.29 13.07 -13.74
C TYR A 82 9.30 14.20 -13.44
N ASN A 83 9.30 15.26 -14.25
CA ASN A 83 8.41 16.42 -14.08
C ASN A 83 6.95 16.13 -14.50
N ASP A 84 6.66 15.00 -15.13
CA ASP A 84 5.30 14.69 -15.60
C ASP A 84 4.39 14.18 -14.48
N CYS A 85 4.94 13.81 -13.32
CA CYS A 85 4.20 13.33 -12.15
C CYS A 85 4.52 14.16 -10.90
N PHE A 86 3.50 14.83 -10.36
CA PHE A 86 3.63 15.54 -9.08
C PHE A 86 3.32 14.66 -7.87
N SER A 87 2.75 13.47 -8.09
CA SER A 87 2.35 12.60 -6.99
C SER A 87 3.56 11.99 -6.28
N VAL A 88 3.57 12.12 -4.96
CA VAL A 88 4.44 11.38 -4.05
C VAL A 88 3.98 9.92 -4.03
N HIS A 89 4.93 9.00 -4.07
CA HIS A 89 4.65 7.56 -4.05
C HIS A 89 4.09 7.10 -2.70
N ALA A 90 3.39 5.97 -2.69
CA ALA A 90 2.80 5.41 -1.47
C ALA A 90 3.88 5.04 -0.45
N GLU A 91 4.97 4.43 -0.93
CA GLU A 91 6.17 4.05 -0.20
C GLU A 91 6.81 5.28 0.47
N GLN A 92 6.98 6.35 -0.30
CA GLN A 92 7.54 7.61 0.18
C GLN A 92 6.66 8.22 1.27
N ASN A 93 5.35 8.27 1.05
CA ASN A 93 4.41 8.79 2.05
C ASN A 93 4.41 7.95 3.35
N ALA A 94 4.53 6.62 3.25
CA ALA A 94 4.66 5.76 4.41
C ALA A 94 5.98 6.03 5.17
N MET A 95 7.09 6.18 4.46
CA MET A 95 8.40 6.46 5.06
C MET A 95 8.50 7.85 5.71
N ILE A 96 7.95 8.89 5.05
CA ILE A 96 7.96 10.27 5.56
C ILE A 96 7.12 10.39 6.85
N SER A 97 6.11 9.53 7.01
CA SER A 97 5.21 9.55 8.16
C SER A 97 5.75 8.80 9.40
N ALA A 98 6.93 8.18 9.32
CA ALA A 98 7.55 7.42 10.40
C ALA A 98 8.96 7.89 10.72
N ARG A 99 9.41 7.68 11.96
CA ARG A 99 10.79 7.98 12.34
C ARG A 99 11.70 6.89 11.76
N ARG A 100 12.87 7.28 11.23
CA ARG A 100 13.86 6.34 10.68
C ARG A 100 14.17 5.18 11.63
N LYS A 101 14.37 5.47 12.92
CA LYS A 101 14.73 4.46 13.93
C LYS A 101 13.66 3.37 14.08
N ASP A 102 12.39 3.69 13.87
CA ASP A 102 11.27 2.77 14.04
C ASP A 102 11.10 1.89 12.79
N MET A 103 11.70 2.29 11.66
CA MET A 103 11.68 1.56 10.39
C MET A 103 12.90 0.65 10.16
N LEU A 104 13.95 0.73 10.99
CA LEU A 104 15.12 -0.13 10.85
C LEU A 104 14.74 -1.59 11.12
N GLY A 105 14.98 -2.47 10.15
CA GLY A 105 14.58 -3.88 10.22
C GLY A 105 13.09 -4.15 9.94
N ALA A 106 12.31 -3.11 9.66
CA ALA A 106 10.89 -3.24 9.32
C ALA A 106 10.67 -3.85 7.93
N THR A 107 9.47 -4.38 7.69
CA THR A 107 9.01 -4.88 6.39
C THR A 107 7.95 -3.95 5.83
N ILE A 108 8.04 -3.62 4.53
CA ILE A 108 7.00 -2.86 3.82
C ILE A 108 6.16 -3.78 2.94
N TYR A 109 4.84 -3.63 3.03
CA TYR A 109 3.85 -4.32 2.20
C TYR A 109 3.24 -3.32 1.22
N LEU A 110 3.11 -3.71 -0.06
CA LEU A 110 2.61 -2.87 -1.14
C LEU A 110 1.41 -3.53 -1.82
N ALA A 111 0.43 -2.70 -2.19
CA ALA A 111 -0.73 -3.04 -3.00
C ALA A 111 -0.88 -2.06 -4.16
#